data_AF-A0A351SK18-F1
#
_entry.id   AF-A0A351SK18-F1
#
_cell.length_a   1.000
_cell.length_b   1.000
_cell.length_c   1.000
_cell.angle_alpha   90.00
_cell.angle_beta   90.00
_cell.angle_gamma   90.00
#
_symmetry.space_group_name_H-M   'P 1'
#
loop_
_entity.id
_entity.type
_entity.pdbx_description
1 polymer ?
#
loop_
_entity_poly.entity_id
_entity_poly.type
_entity_poly.pdbx_seq_one_letter_code
_entity_poly.pdbx_strand_id
1 'polypeptide(L)'
;MLDISTWDIVALANKLLMYISGAFALGGLSIALMASKPLSFRRYLLRYAGVSAVVLSVSATMSFFIQVGAYADNGLSGLWDPDFTAILWDSPIGHQALTRSLSGLLFLLGTGLCWRETAASFTASSVRFRNITLAGALLFYGYSFHQTGHTVDLPNIAVLLIAVHVIAISWWLGSLYPLWRSCHMLEQTSLHALMTRFGQLAAWAVGLLMFSGG
;
A
#
# COMPACT_ATOMS: atom_id res chain seq x y z
N MET A 1 -31.55 -7.62 -14.20
CA MET A 1 -30.42 -6.71 -14.53
C MET A 1 -29.82 -6.30 -13.21
N LEU A 2 -28.49 -6.23 -13.07
CA LEU A 2 -27.87 -5.74 -11.83
C LEU A 2 -28.12 -4.22 -11.78
N ASP A 3 -28.99 -3.77 -10.88
CA ASP A 3 -29.16 -2.33 -10.61
C ASP A 3 -27.95 -1.86 -9.82
N ILE A 4 -26.96 -1.31 -10.52
CA ILE A 4 -25.74 -0.77 -9.91
C ILE A 4 -26.11 0.53 -9.20
N SER A 5 -26.00 0.56 -7.86
CA SER A 5 -26.27 1.77 -7.09
C SER A 5 -25.13 2.78 -7.21
N THR A 6 -25.42 4.06 -6.97
CA THR A 6 -24.38 5.11 -6.92
C THR A 6 -23.32 4.80 -5.85
N TRP A 7 -23.73 4.16 -4.75
CA TRP A 7 -22.83 3.73 -3.67
C TRP A 7 -21.86 2.65 -4.12
N ASP A 8 -22.30 1.71 -4.96
CA ASP A 8 -21.42 0.66 -5.51
C ASP A 8 -20.31 1.26 -6.37
N ILE A 9 -20.64 2.27 -7.18
CA ILE A 9 -19.67 2.99 -8.02
C ILE A 9 -18.64 3.73 -7.15
N VAL A 10 -19.10 4.45 -6.13
CA VAL A 10 -18.22 5.20 -5.21
C VAL A 10 -17.34 4.25 -4.39
N ALA A 11 -17.90 3.15 -3.89
CA ALA A 11 -17.16 2.13 -3.15
C ALA A 11 -16.10 1.46 -4.03
N LEU A 12 -16.44 1.11 -5.28
CA LEU A 12 -15.50 0.54 -6.23
C LEU A 12 -14.36 1.52 -6.57
N ALA A 13 -14.69 2.79 -6.83
CA ALA A 13 -13.71 3.82 -7.14
C ALA A 13 -12.75 4.06 -5.97
N ASN A 14 -13.27 4.16 -4.73
CA ASN A 14 -12.43 4.30 -3.54
C ASN A 14 -11.56 3.06 -3.29
N LYS A 15 -12.11 1.86 -3.49
CA LYS A 15 -11.36 0.61 -3.37
C LYS A 15 -10.21 0.52 -4.38
N LEU A 16 -10.45 0.93 -5.63
CA LEU A 16 -9.41 1.02 -6.65
C LEU A 16 -8.32 2.03 -6.25
N LEU A 17 -8.72 3.23 -5.80
CA LEU A 17 -7.78 4.25 -5.33
C LEU A 17 -6.92 3.76 -4.17
N MET A 18 -7.51 3.03 -3.22
CA MET A 18 -6.83 2.44 -2.08
C MET A 18 -5.78 1.41 -2.52
N TYR A 19 -6.10 0.53 -3.48
CA TYR A 19 -5.13 -0.45 -3.98
C TYR A 19 -4.01 0.17 -4.81
N ILE A 20 -4.33 1.13 -5.68
CA ILE A 20 -3.33 1.85 -6.48
C ILE A 20 -2.36 2.61 -5.57
N SER A 21 -2.89 3.32 -4.56
CA SER A 21 -2.07 4.08 -3.62
C SER A 21 -1.18 3.17 -2.76
N GLY A 22 -1.68 2.02 -2.31
CA GLY A 22 -0.86 1.01 -1.65
C GLY A 22 0.27 0.46 -2.52
N ALA A 23 -0.03 0.11 -3.77
CA ALA A 23 0.97 -0.30 -4.74
C ALA A 23 2.03 0.79 -4.96
N PHE A 24 1.60 2.03 -5.19
CA PHE A 24 2.51 3.15 -5.46
C PHE A 24 3.38 3.50 -4.25
N ALA A 25 2.85 3.43 -3.03
CA ALA A 25 3.63 3.61 -1.81
C ALA A 25 4.72 2.54 -1.68
N LEU A 26 4.36 1.27 -1.86
CA LEU A 26 5.28 0.14 -1.74
C LEU A 26 6.34 0.14 -2.85
N GLY A 27 5.91 0.27 -4.11
CA GLY A 27 6.81 0.28 -5.27
C GLY A 27 7.73 1.50 -5.25
N GLY A 28 7.18 2.69 -5.02
CA GLY A 28 7.95 3.93 -4.89
C GLY A 28 9.03 3.86 -3.83
N LEU A 29 8.68 3.38 -2.64
CA LEU A 29 9.61 3.22 -1.53
C LEU A 29 10.68 2.16 -1.83
N SER A 30 10.29 1.03 -2.42
CA SER A 30 11.25 -0.03 -2.75
C SER A 30 12.31 0.46 -3.75
N ILE A 31 11.89 1.17 -4.81
CA ILE A 31 12.82 1.76 -5.77
C ILE A 31 13.66 2.86 -5.10
N ALA A 32 13.11 3.63 -4.15
CA ALA A 32 13.88 4.64 -3.40
C ALA A 32 14.98 4.02 -2.52
N LEU A 33 14.76 2.81 -2.00
CA LEU A 33 15.75 2.06 -1.23
C LEU A 33 16.85 1.47 -2.14
N MET A 34 16.49 1.06 -3.36
CA MET A 34 17.43 0.50 -4.34
C MET A 34 18.26 1.57 -5.06
N ALA A 35 17.65 2.71 -5.40
CA ALA A 35 18.23 3.83 -6.12
C ALA A 35 18.79 4.88 -5.16
N SER A 36 19.93 4.57 -4.52
CA SER A 36 20.54 5.45 -3.51
C SER A 36 21.08 6.76 -4.10
N LYS A 37 21.34 6.83 -5.41
CA LYS A 37 21.86 7.99 -6.14
C LYS A 37 21.21 8.11 -7.54
N PRO A 38 21.10 9.33 -8.10
CA PRO A 38 21.35 10.63 -7.47
C PRO A 38 20.28 10.98 -6.43
N LEU A 39 20.63 11.85 -5.46
CA LEU A 39 19.72 12.23 -4.37
C LEU A 39 18.43 12.91 -4.86
N SER A 40 18.48 13.61 -5.99
CA SER A 40 17.31 14.22 -6.64
C SER A 40 16.27 13.16 -7.03
N PHE A 41 16.72 12.06 -7.64
CA PHE A 41 15.85 10.93 -8.00
C PHE A 41 15.32 10.22 -6.76
N ARG A 42 16.16 9.96 -5.76
CA ARG A 42 15.72 9.36 -4.48
C ARG A 42 14.63 10.21 -3.80
N ARG A 43 14.81 11.54 -3.73
CA ARG A 43 13.80 12.45 -3.17
C ARG A 43 12.52 12.47 -4.00
N TYR A 44 12.60 12.42 -5.33
CA TYR A 44 11.41 12.29 -6.17
C TYR A 44 10.60 11.03 -5.80
N LEU A 45 11.27 9.89 -5.65
CA LEU A 45 10.63 8.62 -5.28
C LEU A 45 10.02 8.64 -3.89
N LEU A 46 10.69 9.27 -2.92
CA LEU A 46 10.15 9.43 -1.57
C LEU A 46 8.94 10.37 -1.52
N ARG A 47 8.87 11.41 -2.37
CA ARG A 47 7.65 12.21 -2.52
C ARG A 47 6.52 11.39 -3.11
N TYR A 48 6.81 10.64 -4.18
CA TYR A 48 5.85 9.74 -4.82
C TYR A 48 5.29 8.72 -3.82
N ALA A 49 6.15 8.05 -3.06
CA ALA A 49 5.74 7.11 -2.03
C ALA A 49 4.98 7.78 -0.87
N GLY A 50 5.42 8.96 -0.43
CA GLY A 50 4.80 9.69 0.67
C GLY A 50 3.39 10.19 0.34
N VAL A 51 3.20 10.77 -0.85
CA VAL A 51 1.86 11.16 -1.34
C VAL A 51 0.96 9.94 -1.43
N SER A 52 1.47 8.83 -1.99
CA SER A 52 0.71 7.59 -2.09
C SER A 52 0.33 7.02 -0.72
N ALA A 53 1.21 7.11 0.28
CA ALA A 53 0.92 6.69 1.65
C ALA A 53 -0.19 7.52 2.31
N VAL A 54 -0.20 8.84 2.08
CA VAL A 54 -1.30 9.72 2.54
C VAL A 54 -2.62 9.33 1.88
N VAL A 55 -2.62 9.14 0.54
CA VAL A 55 -3.81 8.73 -0.20
C VAL A 55 -4.32 7.37 0.28
N LEU A 56 -3.41 6.43 0.59
CA LEU A 56 -3.78 5.13 1.17
C LEU A 56 -4.49 5.29 2.51
N SER A 57 -3.96 6.07 3.44
CA SER A 57 -4.60 6.29 4.75
C SER A 57 -5.97 6.97 4.62
N VAL A 58 -6.07 8.00 3.78
CA VAL A 58 -7.32 8.74 3.57
C VAL A 58 -8.38 7.85 2.90
N SER A 59 -8.03 7.15 1.83
CA SER A 59 -8.96 6.25 1.13
C SER A 59 -9.39 5.06 1.98
N ALA A 60 -8.50 4.53 2.84
CA ALA A 60 -8.84 3.48 3.80
C ALA A 60 -9.87 3.96 4.83
N THR A 61 -9.70 5.17 5.36
CA THR A 61 -10.67 5.78 6.28
C THR A 61 -12.00 6.07 5.58
N MET A 62 -11.94 6.64 4.37
CA MET A 62 -13.13 6.93 3.55
C MET A 62 -13.90 5.64 3.21
N SER A 63 -13.21 4.51 3.03
CA SER A 63 -13.84 3.22 2.74
C SER A 63 -14.81 2.76 3.84
N PHE A 64 -14.59 3.17 5.09
CA PHE A 64 -15.50 2.90 6.19
C PHE A 64 -16.76 3.74 6.07
N PHE A 65 -16.59 5.07 5.94
CA PHE A 65 -17.73 6.00 5.85
C PHE A 65 -18.58 5.76 4.60
N ILE A 66 -17.97 5.40 3.46
CA ILE A 66 -18.73 5.00 2.26
C ILE A 66 -19.64 3.80 2.55
N GLN A 67 -19.19 2.83 3.35
CA GLN A 67 -20.04 1.71 3.76
C GLN A 67 -21.15 2.17 4.71
N VAL A 68 -20.84 3.02 5.69
CA VAL A 68 -21.88 3.64 6.56
C VAL A 68 -22.96 4.31 5.71
N GLY A 69 -22.56 5.12 4.72
CA GLY A 69 -23.50 5.79 3.80
C GLY A 69 -24.31 4.83 2.94
N ALA A 70 -23.70 3.74 2.47
CA ALA A 70 -24.39 2.70 1.70
C ALA A 70 -25.44 1.94 2.53
N TYR A 71 -25.19 1.70 3.83
CA TYR A 71 -26.17 1.08 4.73
C TYR A 71 -27.28 2.05 5.15
N ALA A 72 -26.95 3.33 5.37
CA ALA A 72 -27.91 4.35 5.74
C ALA A 72 -28.85 4.74 4.58
N ASP A 73 -28.38 4.65 3.33
CA ASP A 73 -29.07 4.96 2.07
C ASP A 73 -29.79 6.33 2.03
N ASN A 74 -29.36 7.26 2.89
CA ASN A 74 -29.93 8.61 3.03
C ASN A 74 -29.07 9.68 2.31
N GLY A 75 -28.54 9.34 1.14
CA GLY A 75 -27.63 10.20 0.38
C GLY A 75 -26.34 10.56 1.15
N LEU A 76 -25.72 11.70 0.83
CA LEU A 76 -24.42 12.09 1.42
C LEU A 76 -24.46 12.29 2.94
N SER A 77 -25.61 12.67 3.51
CA SER A 77 -25.78 12.75 4.97
C SER A 77 -25.62 11.40 5.66
N GLY A 78 -25.93 10.30 4.97
CA GLY A 78 -25.79 8.95 5.50
C GLY A 78 -24.36 8.55 5.82
N LEU A 79 -23.34 9.21 5.26
CA LEU A 79 -21.92 8.96 5.59
C LEU A 79 -21.62 9.14 7.08
N TRP A 80 -22.41 9.97 7.77
CA TRP A 80 -22.22 10.34 9.18
C TRP A 80 -23.34 9.82 10.07
N ASP A 81 -24.07 8.79 9.62
CA ASP A 81 -25.12 8.17 10.41
C ASP A 81 -24.53 7.51 11.67
N PRO A 82 -24.88 7.97 12.88
CA PRO A 82 -24.26 7.49 14.12
C PRO A 82 -24.66 6.05 14.45
N ASP A 83 -25.86 5.62 14.07
CA ASP A 83 -26.37 4.28 14.36
C ASP A 83 -25.61 3.25 13.53
N PHE A 84 -25.51 3.48 12.21
CA PHE A 84 -24.72 2.60 11.34
C PHE A 84 -23.22 2.70 11.62
N THR A 85 -22.70 3.86 12.01
CA THR A 85 -21.30 4.00 12.44
C THR A 85 -21.00 3.10 13.64
N ALA A 86 -21.85 3.10 14.66
CA ALA A 86 -21.65 2.26 15.84
C ALA A 86 -21.69 0.76 15.49
N ILE A 87 -22.65 0.35 14.68
CA ILE A 87 -22.80 -1.05 14.23
C ILE A 87 -21.57 -1.51 13.41
N LEU A 88 -21.13 -0.68 12.46
CA LEU A 88 -20.03 -1.03 11.56
C LEU A 88 -18.66 -0.95 12.23
N TRP A 89 -18.50 -0.11 13.25
CA TRP A 89 -17.25 0.06 13.98
C TRP A 89 -16.80 -1.23 14.67
N ASP A 90 -17.73 -1.92 15.34
CA ASP A 90 -17.48 -3.19 16.04
C ASP A 90 -17.40 -4.39 15.08
N SER A 91 -17.69 -4.18 13.79
CA SER A 91 -17.63 -5.22 12.77
C SER A 91 -16.22 -5.40 12.16
N PRO A 92 -15.99 -6.45 11.35
CA PRO A 92 -14.75 -6.61 10.58
C PRO A 92 -14.43 -5.42 9.66
N ILE A 93 -15.44 -4.65 9.25
CA ILE A 93 -15.29 -3.48 8.37
C ILE A 93 -14.51 -2.37 9.07
N GLY A 94 -14.84 -2.06 10.33
CA GLY A 94 -14.13 -1.08 11.15
C GLY A 94 -12.67 -1.48 11.41
N HIS A 95 -12.46 -2.74 11.83
CA HIS A 95 -11.13 -3.31 12.04
C HIS A 95 -10.26 -3.25 10.79
N GLN A 96 -10.83 -3.56 9.63
CA GLN A 96 -10.12 -3.53 8.36
C GLN A 96 -9.73 -2.10 7.96
N ALA A 97 -10.65 -1.14 8.12
CA ALA A 97 -10.38 0.27 7.83
C ALA A 97 -9.26 0.83 8.73
N LEU A 98 -9.27 0.47 10.02
CA LEU A 98 -8.24 0.85 10.98
C LEU A 98 -6.87 0.25 10.62
N THR A 99 -6.84 -1.05 10.32
CA THR A 99 -5.62 -1.78 9.94
C THR A 99 -4.97 -1.16 8.70
N ARG A 100 -5.77 -0.83 7.67
CA ARG A 100 -5.26 -0.21 6.43
C ARG A 100 -4.82 1.23 6.63
N SER A 101 -5.58 2.00 7.41
CA SER A 101 -5.21 3.38 7.73
C SER A 101 -3.88 3.42 8.49
N LEU A 102 -3.70 2.51 9.46
CA LEU A 102 -2.45 2.37 10.21
C LEU A 102 -1.28 1.95 9.31
N SER A 103 -1.49 1.02 8.38
CA SER A 103 -0.48 0.65 7.39
C SER A 103 -0.02 1.87 6.57
N GLY A 104 -0.94 2.69 6.06
CA GLY A 104 -0.61 3.92 5.34
C GLY A 104 0.16 4.92 6.19
N LEU A 105 -0.20 5.08 7.47
CA LEU A 105 0.53 5.97 8.40
C LEU A 105 1.95 5.45 8.68
N LEU A 106 2.14 4.13 8.79
CA LEU A 106 3.46 3.53 8.95
C LEU A 106 4.30 3.66 7.68
N PHE A 107 3.70 3.52 6.48
CA PHE A 107 4.39 3.82 5.22
C PHE A 107 4.81 5.29 5.14
N LEU A 108 3.95 6.22 5.57
CA LEU A 108 4.24 7.64 5.62
C LEU A 108 5.40 7.94 6.58
N LEU A 109 5.35 7.38 7.79
CA LEU A 109 6.42 7.51 8.78
C LEU A 109 7.74 6.93 8.25
N GLY A 110 7.73 5.72 7.72
CA GLY A 110 8.91 5.07 7.15
C GLY A 110 9.50 5.86 5.98
N THR A 111 8.65 6.42 5.12
CA THR A 111 9.07 7.32 4.03
C THR A 111 9.69 8.61 4.57
N GLY A 112 9.10 9.19 5.63
CA GLY A 112 9.66 10.36 6.32
C GLY A 112 11.03 10.07 6.96
N LEU A 113 11.23 8.88 7.51
CA LEU A 113 12.54 8.44 8.00
C LEU A 113 13.56 8.31 6.87
N CYS A 114 13.18 7.68 5.74
CA CYS A 114 14.01 7.66 4.53
C CYS A 114 14.33 9.08 4.01
N TRP A 115 13.39 10.02 4.12
CA TRP A 115 13.60 11.40 3.71
C TRP A 115 14.67 12.08 4.57
N ARG A 116 14.59 11.91 5.89
CA ARG A 116 15.57 12.45 6.83
C ARG A 116 16.98 11.93 6.57
N GLU A 117 17.12 10.67 6.15
CA GLU A 117 18.40 10.07 5.77
C GLU A 117 19.04 10.75 4.54
N THR A 118 18.23 11.41 3.69
CA THR A 118 18.78 12.20 2.57
C THR A 118 19.34 13.56 2.99
N ALA A 119 19.16 13.96 4.25
CA ALA A 119 19.60 15.25 4.79
C ALA A 119 20.59 15.10 5.96
N ALA A 120 20.55 13.99 6.69
CA ALA A 120 21.40 13.73 7.85
C ALA A 120 21.90 12.29 7.85
N SER A 121 23.09 12.09 8.42
CA SER A 121 23.62 10.74 8.66
C SER A 121 22.76 10.03 9.72
N PHE A 122 22.42 8.77 9.44
CA PHE A 122 21.63 7.95 10.36
C PHE A 122 22.53 7.11 11.26
N THR A 123 22.14 7.02 12.54
CA THR A 123 22.76 6.04 13.45
C THR A 123 22.22 4.63 13.18
N ALA A 124 22.94 3.61 13.64
CA ALA A 124 22.48 2.22 13.55
C ALA A 124 21.12 1.98 14.23
N SER A 125 20.78 2.76 15.27
CA SER A 125 19.46 2.70 15.91
C SER A 125 18.37 3.29 15.00
N SER A 126 18.64 4.42 14.35
CA SER A 126 17.70 5.05 13.40
C SER A 126 17.39 4.17 12.20
N VAL A 127 18.40 3.46 11.67
CA VAL A 127 18.22 2.48 10.58
C VAL A 127 17.36 1.30 11.03
N ARG A 128 17.60 0.76 12.23
CA ARG A 128 16.79 -0.32 12.81
C ARG A 128 15.34 0.11 12.99
N PHE A 129 15.10 1.28 13.58
CA PHE A 129 13.76 1.83 13.76
C PHE A 129 13.02 1.98 12.43
N ARG A 130 13.65 2.56 11.41
CA ARG A 130 13.09 2.66 10.05
C ARG A 130 12.70 1.29 9.50
N ASN A 131 13.59 0.30 9.58
CA ASN A 131 13.33 -1.02 9.04
C ASN A 131 12.17 -1.72 9.78
N ILE A 132 12.07 -1.56 11.11
CA ILE A 132 10.95 -2.08 11.91
C ILE A 132 9.64 -1.39 11.50
N THR A 133 9.64 -0.06 11.32
CA THR A 133 8.46 0.68 10.85
C THR A 133 7.98 0.17 9.49
N LEU A 134 8.89 -0.05 8.54
CA LEU A 134 8.55 -0.54 7.21
C LEU A 134 8.08 -1.99 7.21
N ALA A 135 8.70 -2.85 8.03
CA ALA A 135 8.22 -4.21 8.23
C ALA A 135 6.81 -4.22 8.83
N GLY A 136 6.55 -3.36 9.83
CA GLY A 136 5.21 -3.15 10.38
C GLY A 136 4.21 -2.70 9.32
N ALA A 137 4.56 -1.71 8.50
CA ALA A 137 3.69 -1.22 7.42
C ALA A 137 3.25 -2.34 6.46
N LEU A 138 4.21 -3.18 6.05
CA LEU A 138 3.98 -4.35 5.20
C LEU A 138 3.12 -5.42 5.88
N LEU A 139 3.38 -5.71 7.15
CA LEU A 139 2.61 -6.68 7.93
C LEU A 139 1.15 -6.24 8.07
N PHE A 140 0.90 -4.99 8.46
CA PHE A 140 -0.47 -4.45 8.54
C PHE A 140 -1.15 -4.39 7.17
N TYR A 141 -0.40 -4.06 6.10
CA TYR A 141 -0.93 -4.08 4.74
C TYR A 141 -1.41 -5.49 4.33
N GLY A 142 -0.54 -6.50 4.50
CA GLY A 142 -0.86 -7.89 4.20
C GLY A 142 -1.97 -8.46 5.09
N TYR A 143 -1.92 -8.17 6.40
CA TYR A 143 -2.93 -8.61 7.35
C TYR A 143 -4.33 -8.05 7.05
N SER A 144 -4.42 -6.87 6.41
CA SER A 144 -5.71 -6.31 6.02
C SER A 144 -6.51 -7.19 5.05
N PHE A 145 -5.83 -8.08 4.31
CA PHE A 145 -6.48 -9.00 3.37
C PHE A 145 -7.14 -10.18 4.09
N HIS A 146 -6.58 -10.64 5.22
CA HIS A 146 -7.20 -11.67 6.07
C HIS A 146 -8.60 -11.27 6.54
N GLN A 147 -8.81 -9.98 6.82
CA GLN A 147 -10.07 -9.43 7.32
C GLN A 147 -11.16 -9.27 6.25
N THR A 148 -10.89 -9.66 5.00
CA THR A 148 -11.88 -9.58 3.92
C THR A 148 -12.76 -10.83 3.97
N GLY A 149 -14.08 -10.66 4.11
CA GLY A 149 -15.04 -11.69 4.55
C GLY A 149 -15.13 -13.03 3.79
N HIS A 150 -14.38 -13.24 2.70
CA HIS A 150 -14.28 -14.52 2.01
C HIS A 150 -13.00 -15.31 2.31
N THR A 151 -12.04 -14.73 3.03
CA THR A 151 -10.78 -15.41 3.38
C THR A 151 -10.73 -15.90 4.82
N VAL A 152 -11.76 -15.59 5.63
CA VAL A 152 -11.84 -16.02 7.04
C VAL A 152 -12.02 -17.54 7.14
N ASP A 153 -12.68 -18.16 6.17
CA ASP A 153 -12.91 -19.61 6.11
C ASP A 153 -11.79 -20.38 5.42
N LEU A 154 -10.77 -19.68 4.88
CA LEU A 154 -9.62 -20.32 4.25
C LEU A 154 -8.61 -20.79 5.32
N PRO A 155 -7.89 -21.90 5.08
CA PRO A 155 -6.79 -22.27 5.94
C PRO A 155 -5.75 -21.14 6.01
N ASN A 156 -5.16 -20.91 7.18
CA ASN A 156 -4.21 -19.81 7.43
C ASN A 156 -3.09 -19.72 6.38
N ILE A 157 -2.65 -20.86 5.82
CA ILE A 157 -1.65 -20.93 4.75
C ILE A 157 -2.17 -20.25 3.48
N ALA A 158 -3.41 -20.50 3.06
CA ALA A 158 -3.97 -19.87 1.86
C ALA A 158 -4.10 -18.35 2.03
N VAL A 159 -4.46 -17.87 3.22
CA VAL A 159 -4.51 -16.43 3.51
C VAL A 159 -3.12 -15.80 3.44
N LEU A 160 -2.10 -16.48 3.98
CA LEU A 160 -0.72 -16.03 3.88
C LEU A 160 -0.24 -15.99 2.42
N LEU A 161 -0.53 -17.03 1.63
CA LEU A 161 -0.17 -17.08 0.22
C LEU A 161 -0.82 -15.92 -0.56
N ILE A 162 -2.11 -15.66 -0.34
CA ILE A 162 -2.82 -14.51 -0.95
C ILE A 162 -2.18 -13.19 -0.51
N ALA A 163 -1.89 -13.00 0.77
CA ALA A 163 -1.26 -11.77 1.26
C ALA A 163 0.10 -11.53 0.60
N VAL A 164 0.94 -12.56 0.50
CA VAL A 164 2.23 -12.48 -0.19
C VAL A 164 2.04 -12.19 -1.68
N HIS A 165 1.08 -12.85 -2.33
CA HIS A 165 0.76 -12.66 -3.74
C HIS A 165 0.36 -11.21 -4.03
N VAL A 166 -0.55 -10.65 -3.22
CA VAL A 166 -1.00 -9.26 -3.37
C VAL A 166 0.12 -8.26 -3.09
N ILE A 167 0.96 -8.50 -2.07
CA ILE A 167 2.14 -7.66 -1.80
C ILE A 167 3.09 -7.68 -3.00
N ALA A 168 3.38 -8.84 -3.57
CA ALA A 168 4.29 -8.99 -4.70
C ALA A 168 3.76 -8.28 -5.96
N ILE A 169 2.47 -8.45 -6.29
CA ILE A 169 1.85 -7.74 -7.42
C ILE A 169 1.82 -6.23 -7.16
N SER A 170 1.46 -5.81 -5.94
CA SER A 170 1.44 -4.38 -5.56
C SER A 170 2.84 -3.74 -5.68
N TRP A 171 3.87 -4.44 -5.21
CA TRP A 171 5.25 -4.03 -5.32
C TRP A 171 5.68 -3.91 -6.78
N TRP A 172 5.38 -4.92 -7.60
CA TRP A 172 5.74 -4.95 -9.01
C TRP A 172 5.07 -3.82 -9.79
N LEU A 173 3.73 -3.73 -9.74
CA LEU A 173 2.95 -2.70 -10.43
C LEU A 173 3.35 -1.29 -9.99
N GLY A 174 3.48 -1.08 -8.68
CA GLY A 174 3.84 0.23 -8.14
C GLY A 174 5.24 0.71 -8.49
N SER A 175 6.12 -0.21 -8.89
CA SER A 175 7.50 0.09 -9.29
C SER A 175 7.62 0.46 -10.77
N LEU A 176 6.64 0.13 -11.62
CA LEU A 176 6.72 0.34 -13.07
C LEU A 176 6.89 1.82 -13.44
N TYR A 177 6.08 2.71 -12.84
CA TYR A 177 6.17 4.15 -13.11
C TYR A 177 7.52 4.75 -12.63
N PRO A 178 7.99 4.48 -11.39
CA PRO A 178 9.37 4.80 -10.98
C PRO A 178 10.47 4.31 -11.93
N LEU A 179 10.37 3.09 -12.43
CA LEU A 179 11.34 2.50 -13.35
C LEU A 179 11.32 3.20 -14.71
N TRP A 180 10.15 3.48 -15.27
CA TRP A 180 10.02 4.26 -16.50
C TRP A 180 10.62 5.67 -16.34
N ARG A 181 10.38 6.33 -15.20
CA ARG A 181 11.01 7.63 -14.88
C ARG A 181 12.52 7.51 -14.75
N SER A 182 13.04 6.40 -14.23
CA SER A 182 14.46 6.18 -14.05
C SER A 182 15.23 6.21 -15.37
N CYS A 183 14.63 5.72 -16.46
CA CYS A 183 15.21 5.77 -17.82
C CYS A 183 15.46 7.19 -18.33
N HIS A 184 14.73 8.18 -17.79
CA HIS A 184 14.83 9.58 -18.21
C HIS A 184 15.65 10.44 -17.23
N MET A 185 15.91 9.94 -16.02
CA MET A 185 16.51 10.72 -14.93
C MET A 185 17.87 10.18 -14.47
N LEU A 186 18.23 8.94 -14.84
CA LEU A 186 19.48 8.30 -14.44
C LEU A 186 20.46 8.22 -15.60
N GLU A 187 21.74 8.36 -15.29
CA GLU A 187 22.83 8.00 -16.19
C GLU A 187 22.90 6.48 -16.38
N GLN A 188 23.49 6.04 -17.50
CA GLN A 188 23.51 4.64 -17.94
C GLN A 188 24.02 3.67 -16.87
N THR A 189 25.04 4.04 -16.10
CA THR A 189 25.63 3.19 -15.05
C THR A 189 24.67 2.98 -13.87
N SER A 190 24.05 4.06 -13.39
CA SER A 190 23.07 4.03 -12.30
C SER A 190 21.77 3.33 -12.72
N LEU A 191 21.35 3.56 -13.96
CA LEU A 191 20.19 2.91 -14.56
C LEU A 191 20.40 1.40 -14.67
N HIS A 192 21.54 0.96 -15.22
CA HIS A 192 21.87 -0.46 -15.32
C HIS A 192 21.89 -1.12 -13.95
N ALA A 193 22.56 -0.52 -12.96
CA ALA A 193 22.60 -1.06 -11.60
C ALA A 193 21.20 -1.18 -10.97
N LEU A 194 20.33 -0.18 -11.15
CA LEU A 194 18.95 -0.23 -10.67
C LEU A 194 18.15 -1.36 -11.34
N MET A 195 18.21 -1.43 -12.67
CA MET A 195 17.48 -2.43 -13.46
C MET A 195 17.95 -3.85 -13.17
N THR A 196 19.26 -4.09 -13.02
CA THR A 196 19.79 -5.41 -12.63
C THR A 196 19.27 -5.83 -11.26
N ARG A 197 19.33 -4.93 -10.26
CA ARG A 197 18.83 -5.25 -8.91
C ARG A 197 17.32 -5.50 -8.91
N PHE A 198 16.55 -4.69 -9.64
CA PHE A 198 15.11 -4.87 -9.76
C PHE A 198 14.77 -6.20 -10.45
N GLY A 199 15.46 -6.52 -11.55
CA GLY A 199 15.28 -7.78 -12.26
C GLY A 199 15.59 -9.01 -11.40
N GLN A 200 16.65 -8.96 -10.58
CA GLN A 200 16.96 -10.04 -9.63
C GLN A 200 15.85 -10.24 -8.61
N LEU A 201 15.34 -9.16 -7.99
CA LEU A 201 14.22 -9.25 -7.06
C LEU A 201 12.94 -9.73 -7.75
N ALA A 202 12.67 -9.25 -8.97
CA ALA A 202 11.51 -9.65 -9.74
C ALA A 202 11.53 -11.14 -10.09
N ALA A 203 12.70 -11.70 -10.43
CA ALA A 203 12.84 -13.14 -10.68
C ALA A 203 12.49 -13.97 -9.44
N TRP A 204 12.94 -13.56 -8.25
CA TRP A 204 12.55 -14.18 -6.98
C TRP A 204 11.06 -14.03 -6.70
N ALA A 205 10.49 -12.85 -6.91
CA ALA A 205 9.06 -12.60 -6.70
C ALA A 205 8.20 -13.48 -7.62
N VAL A 206 8.53 -13.55 -8.92
CA VAL A 206 7.82 -14.41 -9.88
C VAL A 206 7.95 -15.89 -9.52
N GLY A 207 9.16 -16.34 -9.15
CA GLY A 207 9.36 -17.72 -8.69
C GLY A 207 8.49 -18.05 -7.48
N LEU A 208 8.41 -17.14 -6.50
CA LEU A 208 7.54 -17.30 -5.33
C LEU A 208 6.05 -17.29 -5.71
N LEU A 209 5.65 -16.45 -6.65
CA LEU A 209 4.27 -16.38 -7.15
C LEU A 209 3.81 -17.68 -7.82
N MET A 210 4.71 -18.37 -8.54
CA MET A 210 4.41 -19.68 -9.15
C MET A 210 4.06 -20.75 -8.10
N PHE A 211 4.65 -20.68 -6.90
CA PHE A 211 4.35 -21.62 -5.81
C PHE A 211 3.14 -21.22 -4.98
N SER A 212 2.73 -19.94 -4.99
CA SER A 212 1.65 -19.44 -4.13
C SER A 212 0.25 -19.51 -4.75
N GLY A 213 0.15 -19.85 -6.04
CA GLY A 213 -1.14 -19.96 -6.74
C GLY A 213 -1.03 -20.27 -8.22
N GLY A 214 -0.03 -21.07 -8.62
CA GLY A 214 0.00 -21.69 -9.95
C GLY A 214 -1.10 -22.73 -10.13
#